data_AF-A0A094IFV6-F1
#
_entry.id   AF-A0A094IFV6-F1
#
_cell.length_a   1.000
_cell.length_b   1.000
_cell.length_c   1.000
_cell.angle_alpha   90.00
_cell.angle_beta   90.00
_cell.angle_gamma   90.00
#
_symmetry.space_group_name_H-M   'P 1'
#
loop_
_entity.id
_entity.type
_entity.pdbx_description
1 polymer ?
#
loop_
_entity_poly.entity_id
_entity_poly.type
_entity_poly.pdbx_seq_one_letter_code
_entity_poly.pdbx_strand_id
1 'polypeptide(L)'
;MRYLGGYDSDDKTVCEQPLRVYNKATEDYSAIISAWDEYIGQPDVASTDEDTLRYQEILRQGHEEYMQKHKEQFRLIMDGSFVKTLASAISRMRHGTSLHFVDEIGGRDYLNRCSDDPTRMSTHLDELPRLMAIPLDWQTIEELEEGAELLPAKILSELPIAIHKAGATVLDIQIRCFPTVKNYSMIRSGHDPNNPSWPDLRSASQHLTEFFLSTNQPPIRGRHLRPEEHCPIDQYLCAILSGHDIEDVRFYFYGSNVNDGGLYRIGTILATANWPRLKRFSISNVSLDPGKLENFFRKLDGGRMEQVYLRNVELLDGNWAGALDLLRKRVAL
;
A
#
# COMPACT_ATOMS: atom_id res chain seq x y z
N MET A 1 40.39 -3.74 -24.45
CA MET A 1 40.99 -4.97 -25.00
C MET A 1 40.77 -6.05 -23.94
N ARG A 2 39.92 -7.08 -24.04
CA ARG A 2 39.28 -7.95 -25.06
C ARG A 2 37.91 -8.38 -24.45
N TYR A 3 36.82 -8.74 -25.11
CA TYR A 3 36.41 -8.95 -26.51
C TYR A 3 34.87 -8.82 -26.57
N LEU A 4 34.36 -8.49 -27.76
CA LEU A 4 32.95 -8.36 -28.15
C LEU A 4 32.13 -9.66 -28.03
N GLY A 5 30.81 -9.51 -27.84
CA GLY A 5 29.74 -10.42 -28.25
C GLY A 5 28.42 -9.70 -27.98
N GLY A 6 27.63 -9.24 -28.96
CA GLY A 6 27.33 -9.85 -30.24
C GLY A 6 26.10 -10.74 -30.12
N TYR A 7 24.94 -10.15 -29.84
CA TYR A 7 23.64 -10.75 -30.11
C TYR A 7 22.72 -9.66 -30.70
N ASP A 8 22.78 -9.58 -32.03
CA ASP A 8 21.59 -9.35 -32.83
C ASP A 8 20.81 -10.67 -32.78
N SER A 9 19.71 -10.71 -32.04
CA SER A 9 18.65 -11.68 -32.30
C SER A 9 17.31 -11.00 -32.12
N ASP A 10 16.70 -10.70 -33.25
CA ASP A 10 15.26 -10.57 -33.49
C ASP A 10 14.38 -10.79 -32.27
N ASP A 11 14.05 -9.70 -31.57
CA ASP A 11 12.78 -9.63 -30.88
C ASP A 11 12.19 -8.22 -31.07
N LYS A 12 10.97 -8.21 -31.63
CA LYS A 12 10.28 -7.00 -32.09
C LYS A 12 9.71 -6.23 -30.89
N THR A 13 10.58 -5.58 -30.13
CA THR A 13 10.21 -4.58 -29.10
C THR A 13 11.33 -3.55 -28.88
N VAL A 14 12.13 -3.26 -29.90
CA VAL A 14 13.16 -2.20 -29.82
C VAL A 14 12.50 -0.86 -30.10
N CYS A 15 12.47 0.01 -29.09
CA CYS A 15 12.01 1.40 -29.21
C CYS A 15 12.85 2.13 -30.29
N GLU A 16 12.23 2.53 -31.41
CA GLU A 16 12.89 3.17 -32.58
C GLU A 16 13.29 4.65 -32.33
N GLN A 17 13.63 5.06 -31.11
CA GLN A 17 14.22 6.38 -30.92
C GLN A 17 15.76 6.30 -31.03
N PRO A 18 16.41 7.07 -31.94
CA PRO A 18 17.85 6.96 -32.15
C PRO A 18 18.61 7.33 -30.87
N LEU A 19 19.62 6.53 -30.49
CA LEU A 19 20.44 6.65 -29.27
C LEU A 19 20.86 8.09 -28.90
N ARG A 20 21.03 8.97 -29.88
CA ARG A 20 21.34 10.40 -29.68
C ARG A 20 20.24 11.16 -28.95
N VAL A 21 18.98 10.83 -29.22
CA VAL A 21 17.79 11.44 -28.58
C VAL A 21 17.77 11.06 -27.10
N TYR A 22 18.02 9.80 -26.78
CA TYR A 22 18.16 9.32 -25.39
C TYR A 22 19.32 9.99 -24.65
N ASN A 23 20.49 10.10 -25.28
CA ASN A 23 21.64 10.75 -24.64
C ASN A 23 21.34 12.22 -24.33
N LYS A 24 20.76 12.95 -25.30
CA LYS A 24 20.39 14.35 -25.09
C LYS A 24 19.33 14.50 -23.99
N ALA A 25 18.29 13.67 -24.00
CA ALA A 25 17.29 13.67 -22.92
C ALA A 25 17.91 13.41 -21.54
N THR A 26 18.88 12.49 -21.47
CA THR A 26 19.60 12.19 -20.22
C THR A 26 20.43 13.40 -19.75
N GLU A 27 21.08 14.09 -20.68
CA GLU A 27 21.82 15.34 -20.41
C GLU A 27 20.87 16.43 -19.90
N ASP A 28 19.73 16.64 -20.58
CA ASP A 28 18.72 17.62 -20.19
C ASP A 28 18.16 17.31 -18.78
N TYR A 29 17.85 16.04 -18.49
CA TYR A 29 17.38 15.62 -17.16
C TYR A 29 18.43 15.84 -16.08
N SER A 30 19.69 15.55 -16.39
CA SER A 30 20.81 15.79 -15.47
C SER A 30 20.96 17.29 -15.20
N ALA A 31 20.77 18.14 -16.20
CA ALA A 31 20.82 19.60 -16.03
C ALA A 31 19.67 20.10 -15.14
N ILE A 32 18.45 19.62 -15.35
CA ILE A 32 17.28 19.97 -14.52
C ILE A 32 17.51 19.57 -13.05
N ILE A 33 17.99 18.34 -12.81
CA ILE A 33 18.29 17.86 -11.44
C ILE A 33 19.41 18.70 -10.82
N SER A 34 20.50 18.95 -11.56
CA SER A 34 21.62 19.74 -11.06
C SER A 34 21.21 21.16 -10.69
N ALA A 35 20.31 21.77 -11.46
CA ALA A 35 19.77 23.10 -11.18
C ALA A 35 19.02 23.14 -9.84
N TRP A 36 18.31 22.06 -9.49
CA TRP A 36 17.64 21.91 -8.20
C TRP A 36 18.63 21.71 -7.05
N ASP A 37 19.62 20.83 -7.23
CA ASP A 37 20.64 20.55 -6.21
C ASP A 37 21.47 21.81 -5.90
N GLU A 38 21.81 22.60 -6.92
CA GLU A 38 22.48 23.90 -6.75
C GLU A 38 21.61 24.86 -5.93
N TYR A 39 20.33 24.98 -6.25
CA TYR A 39 19.39 25.83 -5.51
C TYR A 39 19.26 25.41 -4.04
N ILE A 40 19.16 24.11 -3.76
CA ILE A 40 19.08 23.59 -2.39
C ILE A 40 20.39 23.82 -1.63
N GLY A 41 21.53 23.56 -2.26
CA GLY A 41 22.84 23.63 -1.62
C GLY A 41 23.34 25.06 -1.39
N GLN A 42 22.97 26.00 -2.26
CA GLN A 42 23.45 27.38 -2.24
C GLN A 42 22.34 28.38 -2.65
N PRO A 43 21.27 28.52 -1.84
CA PRO A 43 20.11 29.35 -2.22
C PRO A 43 20.44 30.84 -2.38
N ASP A 44 21.55 31.30 -1.79
CA ASP A 44 22.01 32.70 -1.82
C ASP A 44 22.99 33.01 -2.97
N VAL A 45 23.42 31.99 -3.73
CA VAL A 45 24.30 32.17 -4.88
C VAL A 45 23.44 32.20 -6.13
N ALA A 46 23.29 33.38 -6.73
CA ALA A 46 22.54 33.52 -7.96
C ALA A 46 23.28 32.84 -9.12
N SER A 47 22.67 31.81 -9.71
CA SER A 47 23.14 31.27 -10.98
C SER A 47 23.07 32.35 -12.06
N THR A 48 24.05 32.37 -12.95
CA THR A 48 24.14 33.34 -14.06
C THR A 48 23.67 32.74 -15.39
N ASP A 49 23.35 31.45 -15.39
CA ASP A 49 22.89 30.71 -16.56
C ASP A 49 21.36 30.79 -16.70
N GLU A 50 20.88 31.27 -17.86
CA GLU A 50 19.46 31.54 -18.11
C GLU A 50 18.61 30.25 -18.08
N ASP A 51 19.15 29.15 -18.60
CA ASP A 51 18.46 27.86 -18.59
C ASP A 51 18.37 27.29 -17.16
N THR A 52 19.45 27.38 -16.38
CA THR A 52 19.46 26.99 -14.96
C THR A 52 18.44 27.79 -14.15
N LEU A 53 18.37 29.10 -14.32
CA LEU A 53 17.38 29.96 -13.65
C LEU A 53 15.94 29.56 -14.04
N ARG A 54 15.71 29.26 -15.33
CA ARG A 54 14.41 28.79 -15.81
C ARG A 54 14.02 27.46 -15.18
N TYR A 55 14.94 26.50 -15.09
CA TYR A 55 14.68 25.22 -14.43
C TYR A 55 14.38 25.42 -12.94
N GLN A 56 15.17 26.24 -12.24
CA GLN A 56 14.95 26.56 -10.83
C GLN A 56 13.57 27.17 -10.59
N GLU A 57 13.12 28.09 -11.44
CA GLU A 57 11.80 28.70 -11.30
C GLU A 57 10.66 27.68 -11.43
N ILE A 58 10.73 26.80 -12.44
CA ILE A 58 9.74 25.76 -12.68
C ILE A 58 9.71 24.76 -11.52
N LEU A 59 10.89 24.33 -11.06
CA LEU A 59 11.02 23.37 -9.96
C LEU A 59 10.53 23.97 -8.63
N ARG A 60 10.82 25.26 -8.38
CA ARG A 60 10.32 26.00 -7.22
C ARG A 60 8.80 26.09 -7.24
N GLN A 61 8.20 26.42 -8.38
CA GLN A 61 6.75 26.44 -8.55
C GLN A 61 6.14 25.07 -8.22
N GLY A 62 6.72 23.99 -8.74
CA GLY A 62 6.27 22.62 -8.45
C GLY A 62 6.37 22.25 -6.98
N HIS A 63 7.48 22.60 -6.34
CA HIS A 63 7.71 22.37 -4.92
C HIS A 63 6.76 23.18 -4.03
N GLU A 64 6.50 24.45 -4.34
CA GLU A 64 5.52 25.28 -3.64
C GLU A 64 4.10 24.71 -3.76
N GLU A 65 3.71 24.24 -4.95
CA GLU A 65 2.43 23.57 -5.18
C GLU A 65 2.32 22.26 -4.37
N TYR A 66 3.38 21.44 -4.38
CA TYR A 66 3.47 20.24 -3.57
C TYR A 66 3.28 20.56 -2.08
N MET A 67 4.05 21.53 -1.56
CA MET A 67 3.97 21.95 -0.15
C MET A 67 2.56 22.42 0.23
N GLN A 68 1.90 23.18 -0.65
CA GLN A 68 0.56 23.68 -0.40
C GLN A 68 -0.46 22.53 -0.35
N LYS A 69 -0.41 21.60 -1.31
CA LYS A 69 -1.28 20.41 -1.33
C LYS A 69 -1.03 19.50 -0.13
N HIS A 70 0.22 19.28 0.23
CA HIS A 70 0.59 18.47 1.39
C HIS A 70 0.07 19.09 2.70
N LYS A 71 0.19 20.42 2.88
CA LYS A 71 -0.40 21.14 4.03
C LYS A 71 -1.92 21.00 4.08
N GLU A 72 -2.59 21.08 2.92
CA GLU A 72 -4.04 20.89 2.84
C GLU A 72 -4.44 19.46 3.20
N GLN A 73 -3.75 18.45 2.64
CA GLN A 73 -3.96 17.04 2.97
C GLN A 73 -3.80 16.80 4.48
N PHE A 74 -2.72 17.31 5.07
CA PHE A 74 -2.47 17.22 6.51
C PHE A 74 -3.63 17.82 7.31
N ARG A 75 -4.09 19.03 6.95
CA ARG A 75 -5.21 19.70 7.61
C ARG A 75 -6.49 18.85 7.55
N LEU A 76 -6.85 18.36 6.35
CA LEU A 76 -8.06 17.58 6.09
C LEU A 76 -8.11 16.25 6.87
N ILE A 77 -6.94 15.65 7.09
CA ILE A 77 -6.80 14.43 7.89
C ILE A 77 -6.90 14.77 9.38
N MET A 78 -6.17 15.79 9.84
CA MET A 78 -6.06 16.11 11.27
C MET A 78 -7.35 16.68 11.87
N ASP A 79 -8.14 17.44 11.11
CA ASP A 79 -9.45 17.94 11.55
C ASP A 79 -10.59 16.91 11.37
N GLY A 80 -10.27 15.79 10.71
CA GLY A 80 -11.19 14.71 10.35
C GLY A 80 -12.27 15.13 9.35
N SER A 81 -12.12 16.28 8.69
CA SER A 81 -13.11 16.81 7.74
C SER A 81 -13.23 15.90 6.52
N PHE A 82 -12.11 15.31 6.05
CA PHE A 82 -12.13 14.34 4.95
C PHE A 82 -13.03 13.15 5.26
N VAL A 83 -12.79 12.49 6.39
CA VAL A 83 -13.55 11.32 6.84
C VAL A 83 -15.01 11.66 7.08
N LYS A 84 -15.31 12.77 7.79
CA LYS A 84 -16.69 13.21 8.07
C LYS A 84 -17.47 13.51 6.79
N THR A 85 -16.83 14.19 5.84
CA THR A 85 -17.45 14.56 4.57
C THR A 85 -17.77 13.33 3.73
N LEU A 86 -16.81 12.41 3.59
CA LEU A 86 -17.01 11.15 2.88
C LEU A 86 -18.08 10.29 3.53
N ALA A 87 -18.05 10.11 4.85
CA ALA A 87 -19.07 9.35 5.57
C ALA A 87 -20.48 9.94 5.39
N SER A 88 -20.61 11.27 5.43
CA SER A 88 -21.89 11.95 5.17
C SER A 88 -22.38 11.81 3.73
N ALA A 89 -21.47 11.78 2.75
CA ALA A 89 -21.82 11.52 1.36
C ALA A 89 -22.29 10.06 1.17
N ILE A 90 -21.53 9.11 1.74
CA ILE A 90 -21.81 7.68 1.69
C ILE A 90 -23.14 7.34 2.36
N SER A 91 -23.50 7.99 3.48
CA SER A 91 -24.78 7.72 4.16
C SER A 91 -26.03 8.08 3.35
N ARG A 92 -25.87 8.84 2.27
CA ARG A 92 -26.95 9.17 1.33
C ARG A 92 -27.04 8.16 0.18
N MET A 93 -26.08 7.25 0.06
CA MET A 93 -26.08 6.18 -0.94
C MET A 93 -27.03 5.06 -0.49
N ARG A 94 -27.84 4.54 -1.43
CA ARG A 94 -28.90 3.56 -1.12
C ARG A 94 -28.43 2.10 -1.06
N HIS A 95 -27.19 1.82 -1.45
CA HIS A 95 -26.65 0.47 -1.58
C HIS A 95 -25.43 0.28 -0.67
N GLY A 96 -25.12 -0.98 -0.35
CA GLY A 96 -23.93 -1.34 0.40
C GLY A 96 -22.67 -0.78 -0.27
N THR A 97 -21.77 -0.23 0.54
CA THR A 97 -20.57 0.46 0.05
C THR A 97 -19.38 -0.49 0.06
N SER A 98 -18.59 -0.45 -1.02
CA SER A 98 -17.24 -1.03 -1.07
C SER A 98 -16.23 0.10 -0.92
N LEU A 99 -15.22 -0.10 -0.08
CA LEU A 99 -14.12 0.84 0.12
C LEU A 99 -12.85 0.27 -0.49
N HIS A 100 -12.25 1.01 -1.41
CA HIS A 100 -10.96 0.65 -1.99
C HIS A 100 -9.91 1.70 -1.63
N PHE A 101 -8.93 1.29 -0.83
CA PHE A 101 -7.79 2.10 -0.42
C PHE A 101 -6.59 1.83 -1.32
N VAL A 102 -6.14 2.86 -2.03
CA VAL A 102 -4.97 2.87 -2.90
C VAL A 102 -4.17 4.14 -2.64
N ASP A 103 -2.85 4.07 -2.79
CA ASP A 103 -1.91 5.19 -2.79
C ASP A 103 -1.26 5.41 -4.16
N GLU A 104 -1.46 4.46 -5.07
CA GLU A 104 -1.08 4.58 -6.47
C GLU A 104 -2.13 5.40 -7.22
N ILE A 105 -1.97 6.72 -7.20
CA ILE A 105 -2.72 7.62 -8.08
C ILE A 105 -2.00 7.63 -9.44
N GLY A 106 -2.74 7.91 -10.52
CA GLY A 106 -2.36 7.83 -11.95
C GLY A 106 -1.11 8.57 -12.44
N GLY A 107 -0.16 8.91 -11.56
CA GLY A 107 1.22 9.21 -11.92
C GLY A 107 1.90 8.05 -12.64
N ARG A 108 1.48 6.79 -12.41
CA ARG A 108 1.98 5.65 -13.20
C ARG A 108 1.67 5.80 -14.69
N ASP A 109 0.47 6.28 -15.05
CA ASP A 109 0.12 6.57 -16.46
C ASP A 109 0.95 7.74 -17.04
N TYR A 110 1.30 8.74 -16.24
CA TYR A 110 2.15 9.86 -16.69
C TYR A 110 3.64 9.51 -16.74
N LEU A 111 4.16 8.77 -15.76
CA LEU A 111 5.53 8.24 -15.75
C LEU A 111 5.73 7.21 -16.87
N ASN A 112 4.71 6.39 -17.16
CA ASN A 112 4.69 5.52 -18.33
C ASN A 112 4.79 6.35 -19.62
N ARG A 113 4.10 7.50 -19.73
CA ARG A 113 4.26 8.40 -20.88
C ARG A 113 5.66 9.00 -20.98
N CYS A 114 6.34 9.28 -19.87
CA CYS A 114 7.75 9.68 -19.89
C CYS A 114 8.67 8.52 -20.28
N SER A 115 8.29 7.26 -20.01
CA SER A 115 9.01 6.09 -20.50
C SER A 115 8.78 5.82 -21.99
N ASP A 116 7.60 6.18 -22.51
CA ASP A 116 7.24 6.07 -23.93
C ASP A 116 7.92 7.16 -24.78
N ASP A 117 8.12 8.36 -24.23
CA ASP A 117 8.85 9.46 -24.86
C ASP A 117 9.93 10.03 -23.91
N PRO A 118 11.20 9.64 -24.11
CA PRO A 118 12.30 10.10 -23.27
C PRO A 118 12.59 11.59 -23.42
N THR A 119 12.05 12.29 -24.42
CA THR A 119 12.26 13.75 -24.58
C THR A 119 11.22 14.60 -23.89
N ARG A 120 10.17 13.97 -23.34
CA ARG A 120 8.97 14.66 -22.87
C ARG A 120 9.25 15.74 -21.82
N MET A 121 10.14 15.50 -20.85
CA MET A 121 10.41 16.53 -19.84
C MET A 121 11.26 17.68 -20.39
N SER A 122 12.05 17.45 -21.45
CA SER A 122 12.78 18.51 -22.14
C SER A 122 11.89 19.34 -23.08
N THR A 123 10.89 18.72 -23.70
CA THR A 123 9.99 19.35 -24.67
C THR A 123 8.75 19.98 -24.03
N HIS A 124 8.34 19.48 -22.86
CA HIS A 124 7.16 19.90 -22.10
C HIS A 124 7.52 20.23 -20.65
N LEU A 125 8.46 21.17 -20.46
CA LEU A 125 8.91 21.63 -19.14
C LEU A 125 7.76 22.18 -18.28
N ASP A 126 6.67 22.64 -18.89
CA ASP A 126 5.45 23.09 -18.21
C ASP A 126 4.67 21.97 -17.51
N GLU A 127 4.95 20.70 -17.83
CA GLU A 127 4.38 19.55 -17.12
C GLU A 127 5.12 19.25 -15.80
N LEU A 128 6.37 19.70 -15.67
CA LEU A 128 7.23 19.39 -14.54
C LEU A 128 6.66 19.83 -13.17
N PRO A 129 6.08 21.04 -13.02
CA PRO A 129 5.46 21.43 -11.75
C PRO A 129 4.34 20.49 -11.31
N ARG A 130 3.53 20.01 -12.28
CA ARG A 130 2.43 19.08 -12.00
C ARG A 130 2.93 17.74 -11.53
N LEU A 131 4.05 17.27 -12.09
CA LEU A 131 4.69 16.01 -11.69
C LEU A 131 5.28 16.09 -10.29
N MET A 132 5.96 17.19 -9.97
CA MET A 132 6.47 17.44 -8.62
C MET A 132 5.36 17.53 -7.57
N ALA A 133 4.16 17.99 -7.97
CA ALA A 133 3.01 18.08 -7.10
C ALA A 133 2.23 16.75 -6.93
N ILE A 134 2.68 15.65 -7.54
CA ILE A 134 2.09 14.31 -7.33
C ILE A 134 2.43 13.84 -5.91
N PRO A 135 1.45 13.37 -5.12
CA PRO A 135 1.73 12.86 -3.79
C PRO A 135 2.58 11.58 -3.86
N LEU A 136 3.48 11.43 -2.89
CA LEU A 136 4.27 10.22 -2.72
C LEU A 136 3.37 9.06 -2.28
N ASP A 137 3.66 7.85 -2.76
CA ASP A 137 3.03 6.63 -2.24
C ASP A 137 3.52 6.33 -0.82
N TRP A 138 2.84 5.41 -0.13
CA TRP A 138 3.10 5.17 1.28
C TRP A 138 4.47 4.55 1.53
N GLN A 139 4.95 3.70 0.62
CA GLN A 139 6.27 3.09 0.75
C GLN A 139 7.36 4.16 0.63
N THR A 140 7.25 5.03 -0.38
CA THR A 140 8.20 6.13 -0.59
C THR A 140 8.26 7.04 0.64
N ILE A 141 7.11 7.34 1.27
CA ILE A 141 7.06 8.13 2.52
C ILE A 141 7.81 7.42 3.67
N GLU A 142 7.66 6.10 3.81
CA GLU A 142 8.32 5.33 4.87
C GLU A 142 9.85 5.22 4.69
N GLU A 143 10.31 5.30 3.45
CA GLU A 143 11.71 5.26 3.03
C GLU A 143 12.42 6.62 3.17
N LEU A 144 11.69 7.73 3.28
CA LEU A 144 12.27 9.05 3.53
C LEU A 144 13.21 9.03 4.76
N GLU A 145 14.38 9.63 4.59
CA GLU A 145 15.33 9.85 5.68
C GLU A 145 14.64 10.65 6.79
N GLU A 146 14.99 10.37 8.05
CA GLU A 146 14.37 10.96 9.26
C GLU A 146 12.95 10.46 9.64
N GLY A 147 12.28 9.66 8.80
CA GLY A 147 11.09 8.90 9.20
C GLY A 147 9.81 9.73 9.26
N ALA A 148 9.32 10.15 8.09
CA ALA A 148 8.06 10.86 7.95
C ALA A 148 6.85 10.07 8.50
N GLU A 149 5.92 10.80 9.11
CA GLU A 149 4.67 10.25 9.63
C GLU A 149 3.70 9.89 8.49
N LEU A 150 3.20 8.66 8.50
CA LEU A 150 2.20 8.22 7.53
C LEU A 150 0.77 8.47 8.03
N LEU A 151 0.42 9.75 8.19
CA LEU A 151 -0.88 10.17 8.71
C LEU A 151 -2.10 9.63 7.93
N PRO A 152 -2.06 9.49 6.58
CA PRO A 152 -3.17 8.89 5.84
C PRO A 152 -3.55 7.47 6.29
N ALA A 153 -2.65 6.73 6.95
CA ALA A 153 -2.94 5.40 7.48
C ALA A 153 -4.10 5.39 8.49
N LYS A 154 -4.36 6.50 9.20
CA LYS A 154 -5.49 6.61 10.14
C LYS A 154 -6.85 6.43 9.46
N ILE A 155 -6.95 6.80 8.18
CA ILE A 155 -8.20 6.70 7.41
C ILE A 155 -8.66 5.24 7.32
N LEU A 156 -7.73 4.27 7.33
CA LEU A 156 -8.05 2.83 7.28
C LEU A 156 -8.95 2.37 8.44
N SER A 157 -8.91 3.05 9.58
CA SER A 157 -9.79 2.76 10.73
C SER A 157 -10.86 3.83 10.92
N GLU A 158 -10.54 5.11 10.74
CA GLU A 158 -11.47 6.22 10.97
C GLU A 158 -12.65 6.23 9.97
N LEU A 159 -12.40 5.91 8.70
CA LEU A 159 -13.44 5.97 7.67
C LEU A 159 -14.54 4.91 7.85
N PRO A 160 -14.23 3.61 8.05
CA PRO A 160 -15.26 2.63 8.37
C PRO A 160 -16.09 3.01 9.61
N ILE A 161 -15.43 3.51 10.66
CA ILE A 161 -16.10 3.96 11.89
C ILE A 161 -17.08 5.11 11.60
N ALA A 162 -16.64 6.12 10.83
CA ALA A 162 -17.46 7.28 10.54
C ALA A 162 -18.66 6.93 9.66
N ILE A 163 -18.49 6.05 8.67
CA ILE A 163 -19.60 5.55 7.82
C ILE A 163 -20.64 4.83 8.68
N HIS A 164 -20.19 3.95 9.57
CA HIS A 164 -21.08 3.25 10.50
C HIS A 164 -21.83 4.22 11.43
N LYS A 165 -21.14 5.21 12.00
CA LYS A 165 -21.77 6.26 12.83
C LYS A 165 -22.77 7.12 12.05
N ALA A 166 -22.59 7.26 10.74
CA ALA A 166 -23.53 7.93 9.85
C ALA A 166 -24.72 7.06 9.43
N GLY A 167 -24.81 5.82 9.91
CA GLY A 167 -25.92 4.89 9.64
C GLY A 167 -25.80 4.10 8.35
N ALA A 168 -24.63 4.11 7.70
CA ALA A 168 -24.36 3.30 6.51
C ALA A 168 -23.54 2.05 6.84
N THR A 169 -23.56 1.10 5.91
CA THR A 169 -22.89 -0.19 6.06
C THR A 169 -21.86 -0.40 4.96
N VAL A 170 -20.66 -0.81 5.35
CA VAL A 170 -19.60 -1.24 4.45
C VAL A 170 -19.65 -2.75 4.34
N LEU A 171 -19.71 -3.26 3.10
CA LEU A 171 -19.79 -4.70 2.82
C LEU A 171 -18.45 -5.26 2.33
N ASP A 172 -17.67 -4.44 1.64
CA ASP A 172 -16.40 -4.83 1.04
C ASP A 172 -15.33 -3.80 1.40
N ILE A 173 -14.16 -4.29 1.79
CA ILE A 173 -12.97 -3.46 1.99
C ILE A 173 -11.79 -4.09 1.25
N GLN A 174 -11.17 -3.30 0.38
CA GLN A 174 -9.94 -3.63 -0.32
C GLN A 174 -8.86 -2.63 0.06
N ILE A 175 -7.76 -3.13 0.59
CA ILE A 175 -6.60 -2.34 1.01
C ILE A 175 -5.43 -2.76 0.13
N ARG A 176 -4.90 -1.80 -0.62
CA ARG A 176 -3.70 -1.96 -1.45
C ARG A 176 -2.54 -1.11 -0.95
N CYS A 177 -2.83 -0.04 -0.21
CA CYS A 177 -1.85 0.74 0.53
C CYS A 177 -1.91 0.40 2.02
N PHE A 178 -0.79 -0.03 2.60
CA PHE A 178 -0.71 -0.40 4.00
C PHE A 178 0.72 -0.12 4.52
N PRO A 179 0.92 0.33 5.78
CA PRO A 179 2.27 0.58 6.28
C PRO A 179 3.10 -0.70 6.22
N THR A 180 4.32 -0.59 5.68
CA THR A 180 5.17 -1.74 5.35
C THR A 180 6.54 -1.69 5.99
N VAL A 181 7.03 -0.58 6.54
CA VAL A 181 8.37 -0.53 7.17
C VAL A 181 8.33 0.11 8.55
N LYS A 182 7.56 1.19 8.69
CA LYS A 182 7.42 2.02 9.89
C LYS A 182 5.93 2.31 10.09
N ASN A 183 5.58 3.27 10.94
CA ASN A 183 4.23 3.85 11.03
C ASN A 183 3.05 2.89 11.30
N TYR A 184 3.25 1.63 11.70
CA TYR A 184 2.16 0.69 11.98
C TYR A 184 1.15 1.21 13.02
N SER A 185 1.61 1.99 14.00
CA SER A 185 0.77 2.63 15.00
C SER A 185 -0.19 3.68 14.42
N MET A 186 0.12 4.26 13.27
CA MET A 186 -0.70 5.29 12.61
C MET A 186 -2.00 4.72 12.05
N ILE A 187 -2.18 3.40 11.97
CA ILE A 187 -3.46 2.79 11.57
C ILE A 187 -4.53 3.00 12.66
N ARG A 188 -4.13 3.29 13.90
CA ARG A 188 -5.04 3.46 15.05
C ARG A 188 -5.95 4.67 14.87
N SER A 189 -7.25 4.45 15.09
CA SER A 189 -8.24 5.53 15.21
C SER A 189 -8.20 6.13 16.61
N GLY A 190 -8.28 7.46 16.68
CA GLY A 190 -8.36 8.22 17.94
C GLY A 190 -7.16 9.15 18.17
N HIS A 191 -7.40 10.24 18.88
CA HIS A 191 -6.34 11.18 19.29
C HIS A 191 -5.59 10.72 20.54
N ASP A 192 -6.15 9.79 21.32
CA ASP A 192 -5.49 9.22 22.49
C ASP A 192 -4.81 7.88 22.12
N PRO A 193 -3.48 7.81 22.12
CA PRO A 193 -2.74 6.58 21.87
C PRO A 193 -3.10 5.44 22.84
N ASN A 194 -3.65 5.76 24.02
CA ASN A 194 -4.01 4.81 25.06
C ASN A 194 -5.44 4.26 24.94
N ASN A 195 -6.29 4.86 24.11
CA ASN A 195 -7.68 4.43 23.92
C ASN A 195 -8.08 4.40 22.43
N PRO A 196 -7.42 3.55 21.62
CA PRO A 196 -7.78 3.41 20.21
C PRO A 196 -9.21 2.89 20.06
N SER A 197 -9.93 3.40 19.07
CA SER A 197 -11.36 3.07 18.84
C SER A 197 -11.57 1.68 18.21
N TRP A 198 -10.83 0.66 18.65
CA TRP A 198 -11.00 -0.73 18.18
C TRP A 198 -12.41 -1.28 18.39
N PRO A 199 -13.12 -1.03 19.51
CA PRO A 199 -14.51 -1.45 19.66
C PRO A 199 -15.45 -0.81 18.61
N ASP A 200 -15.22 0.45 18.27
CA ASP A 200 -15.98 1.15 17.22
C ASP A 200 -15.70 0.51 15.86
N LEU A 201 -14.43 0.18 15.55
CA LEU A 201 -14.07 -0.48 14.30
C LEU A 201 -14.69 -1.88 14.20
N ARG A 202 -14.71 -2.63 15.30
CA ARG A 202 -15.41 -3.92 15.38
C ARG A 202 -16.89 -3.77 15.06
N SER A 203 -17.53 -2.76 15.64
CA SER A 203 -18.95 -2.46 15.41
C SER A 203 -19.22 -2.07 13.96
N ALA A 204 -18.34 -1.24 13.38
CA ALA A 204 -18.43 -0.81 11.99
C ALA A 204 -18.27 -1.94 10.97
N SER A 205 -17.59 -3.03 11.36
CA SER A 205 -17.24 -4.12 10.45
C SER A 205 -18.09 -5.38 10.66
N GLN A 206 -19.18 -5.31 11.44
CA GLN A 206 -20.02 -6.49 11.74
C GLN A 206 -20.65 -7.13 10.49
N HIS A 207 -20.96 -6.32 9.49
CA HIS A 207 -21.61 -6.72 8.24
C HIS A 207 -20.64 -6.82 7.06
N LEU A 208 -19.33 -6.78 7.32
CA LEU A 208 -18.33 -6.95 6.28
C LEU A 208 -18.43 -8.37 5.71
N THR A 209 -18.61 -8.49 4.40
CA THR A 209 -18.68 -9.77 3.68
C THR A 209 -17.37 -10.10 2.99
N GLU A 210 -16.65 -9.09 2.48
CA GLU A 210 -15.40 -9.29 1.76
C GLU A 210 -14.27 -8.42 2.32
N PHE A 211 -13.10 -9.02 2.51
CA PHE A 211 -11.90 -8.32 2.90
C PHE A 211 -10.71 -8.74 2.05
N PHE A 212 -10.05 -7.76 1.45
CA PHE A 212 -8.81 -7.95 0.70
C PHE A 212 -7.73 -7.03 1.26
N LEU A 213 -6.59 -7.60 1.63
CA LEU A 213 -5.39 -6.86 1.93
C LEU A 213 -4.28 -7.33 0.99
N SER A 214 -3.73 -6.40 0.23
CA SER A 214 -2.45 -6.54 -0.47
C SER A 214 -1.56 -5.40 -0.02
N THR A 215 -0.29 -5.69 0.19
CA THR A 215 0.74 -4.63 0.19
C THR A 215 1.11 -4.39 -1.27
N ASN A 216 1.39 -3.17 -1.74
CA ASN A 216 1.63 -2.95 -3.18
C ASN A 216 3.00 -3.42 -3.65
N GLN A 217 3.97 -3.54 -2.73
CA GLN A 217 5.35 -3.93 -3.01
C GLN A 217 5.99 -4.64 -1.81
N PRO A 218 7.01 -5.50 -2.03
CA PRO A 218 7.78 -6.09 -0.94
C PRO A 218 8.61 -5.00 -0.24
N PRO A 219 8.40 -4.74 1.06
CA PRO A 219 9.30 -3.85 1.77
C PRO A 219 10.70 -4.47 1.82
N ILE A 220 11.71 -3.69 1.46
CA ILE A 220 13.11 -4.09 1.68
C ILE A 220 13.36 -3.94 3.18
N ARG A 221 13.45 -5.07 3.90
CA ARG A 221 13.72 -5.09 5.34
C ARG A 221 14.99 -5.87 5.62
N GLY A 222 15.85 -5.32 6.47
CA GLY A 222 17.02 -6.02 7.00
C GLY A 222 16.71 -7.01 8.13
N ARG A 223 15.46 -7.07 8.62
CA ARG A 223 15.05 -7.94 9.73
C ARG A 223 13.56 -8.26 9.72
N HIS A 224 13.17 -9.27 10.50
CA HIS A 224 11.77 -9.53 10.84
C HIS A 224 11.15 -8.39 11.67
N LEU A 225 9.83 -8.29 11.62
CA LEU A 225 9.05 -7.42 12.49
C LEU A 225 9.20 -7.85 13.95
N ARG A 226 9.39 -6.87 14.81
CA ARG A 226 9.36 -7.05 16.26
C ARG A 226 7.91 -7.18 16.74
N PRO A 227 7.68 -7.77 17.92
CA PRO A 227 6.33 -7.87 18.50
C PRO A 227 5.58 -6.53 18.60
N GLU A 228 6.28 -5.44 18.89
CA GLU A 228 5.70 -4.10 19.03
C GLU A 228 5.23 -3.53 17.68
N GLU A 229 5.86 -3.96 16.58
CA GLU A 229 5.51 -3.58 15.20
C GLU A 229 4.36 -4.45 14.68
N HIS A 230 4.30 -5.72 15.10
CA HIS A 230 3.19 -6.63 14.80
C HIS A 230 1.88 -6.22 15.48
N CYS A 231 1.95 -5.74 16.72
CA CYS A 231 0.79 -5.48 17.56
C CYS A 231 -0.25 -4.54 16.93
N PRO A 232 0.10 -3.36 16.38
CA PRO A 232 -0.88 -2.49 15.72
C PRO A 232 -1.57 -3.14 14.51
N ILE A 233 -0.83 -3.94 13.73
CA ILE A 233 -1.36 -4.65 12.56
C ILE A 233 -2.36 -5.71 13.00
N ASP A 234 -1.98 -6.56 13.96
CA ASP A 234 -2.86 -7.59 14.50
C ASP A 234 -4.11 -6.97 15.15
N GLN A 235 -3.96 -5.88 15.90
CA GLN A 235 -5.10 -5.17 16.49
C GLN A 235 -6.08 -4.66 15.43
N TYR A 236 -5.58 -4.03 14.38
CA TYR A 236 -6.39 -3.56 13.26
C TYR A 236 -7.11 -4.72 12.57
N LEU A 237 -6.37 -5.75 12.16
CA LEU A 237 -6.91 -6.89 11.43
C LEU A 237 -7.91 -7.70 12.28
N CYS A 238 -7.64 -7.91 13.56
CA CYS A 238 -8.57 -8.56 14.47
C CYS A 238 -9.83 -7.72 14.73
N ALA A 239 -9.76 -6.40 14.61
CA ALA A 239 -10.90 -5.51 14.79
C ALA A 239 -11.78 -5.47 13.52
N ILE A 240 -11.18 -5.25 12.36
CA ILE A 240 -11.90 -5.13 11.08
C ILE A 240 -12.49 -6.48 10.62
N LEU A 241 -11.87 -7.60 10.98
CA LEU A 241 -12.35 -8.95 10.63
C LEU A 241 -13.17 -9.61 11.73
N SER A 242 -13.72 -8.83 12.66
CA SER A 242 -14.46 -9.37 13.80
C SER A 242 -15.90 -9.79 13.48
N GLY A 243 -16.43 -9.38 12.33
CA GLY A 243 -17.80 -9.71 11.90
C GLY A 243 -17.97 -11.20 11.56
N HIS A 244 -19.21 -11.68 11.70
CA HIS A 244 -19.58 -13.08 11.39
C HIS A 244 -20.10 -13.25 9.96
N ASP A 245 -20.40 -12.15 9.27
CA ASP A 245 -20.95 -12.13 7.91
C ASP A 245 -19.88 -12.33 6.81
N ILE A 246 -18.60 -12.46 7.21
CA ILE A 246 -17.47 -12.61 6.30
C ILE A 246 -17.60 -13.89 5.46
N GLU A 247 -17.52 -13.72 4.14
CA GLU A 247 -17.60 -14.77 3.12
C GLU A 247 -16.29 -14.92 2.33
N ASP A 248 -15.54 -13.84 2.13
CA ASP A 248 -14.28 -13.84 1.37
C ASP A 248 -13.18 -13.09 2.13
N VAL A 249 -12.07 -13.79 2.42
CA VAL A 249 -10.89 -13.19 3.04
C VAL A 249 -9.65 -13.51 2.22
N ARG A 250 -8.95 -12.45 1.82
CA ARG A 250 -7.75 -12.53 0.99
C ARG A 250 -6.63 -11.69 1.59
N PHE A 251 -5.55 -12.36 1.97
CA PHE A 251 -4.32 -11.72 2.44
C PHE A 251 -3.16 -12.02 1.49
N TYR A 252 -2.62 -10.96 0.92
CA TYR A 252 -1.42 -10.99 0.10
C TYR A 252 -0.38 -10.08 0.75
N PHE A 253 0.32 -10.63 1.73
CA PHE A 253 1.55 -10.01 2.19
C PHE A 253 2.59 -10.20 1.09
N TYR A 254 3.46 -9.23 0.86
CA TYR A 254 4.66 -9.48 0.07
C TYR A 254 5.74 -10.02 1.00
N GLY A 255 6.53 -10.98 0.53
CA GLY A 255 7.67 -11.48 1.29
C GLY A 255 8.65 -10.33 1.56
N SER A 256 9.09 -10.19 2.81
CA SER A 256 10.18 -9.28 3.12
C SER A 256 11.44 -9.80 2.42
N ASN A 257 12.11 -9.00 1.59
CA ASN A 257 13.43 -9.33 1.03
C ASN A 257 14.51 -9.23 2.13
N VAL A 258 14.34 -10.01 3.20
CA VAL A 258 15.42 -10.26 4.16
C VAL A 258 16.27 -11.36 3.52
N ASN A 259 17.59 -11.28 3.63
CA ASN A 259 18.47 -12.41 3.31
C ASN A 259 18.07 -13.72 4.05
N ASP A 260 17.20 -13.62 5.07
CA ASP A 260 16.62 -14.71 5.87
C ASP A 260 15.08 -14.85 5.75
N GLY A 261 14.42 -14.30 4.73
CA GLY A 261 13.05 -14.70 4.36
C GLY A 261 11.91 -14.45 5.36
N GLY A 262 11.89 -13.30 6.05
CA GLY A 262 10.86 -13.04 7.07
C GLY A 262 9.43 -12.83 6.58
N LEU A 263 8.62 -13.89 6.57
CA LEU A 263 7.18 -13.86 6.30
C LEU A 263 6.36 -13.30 7.47
N TYR A 264 5.20 -12.69 7.17
CA TYR A 264 4.30 -12.16 8.19
C TYR A 264 3.69 -13.27 9.06
N ARG A 265 3.77 -13.16 10.39
CA ARG A 265 3.19 -14.13 11.33
C ARG A 265 1.68 -13.93 11.48
N ILE A 266 0.89 -14.63 10.66
CA ILE A 266 -0.59 -14.45 10.61
C ILE A 266 -1.36 -15.16 11.74
N GLY A 267 -0.67 -15.97 12.56
CA GLY A 267 -1.31 -16.90 13.50
C GLY A 267 -2.32 -16.25 14.46
N THR A 268 -2.10 -15.01 14.92
CA THR A 268 -3.02 -14.30 15.81
C THR A 268 -4.40 -14.12 15.17
N ILE A 269 -4.43 -13.65 13.92
CA ILE A 269 -5.66 -13.35 13.18
C ILE A 269 -6.49 -14.61 13.00
N LEU A 270 -5.86 -15.72 12.55
CA LEU A 270 -6.55 -17.00 12.34
C LEU A 270 -7.04 -17.63 13.65
N ALA A 271 -6.31 -17.43 14.76
CA ALA A 271 -6.75 -17.92 16.06
C ALA A 271 -8.05 -17.24 16.52
N THR A 272 -8.17 -15.93 16.27
CA THR A 272 -9.36 -15.13 16.63
C THR A 272 -10.51 -15.21 15.62
N ALA A 273 -10.24 -15.68 14.39
CA ALA A 273 -11.24 -15.75 13.34
C ALA A 273 -12.44 -16.64 13.72
N ASN A 274 -13.64 -16.13 13.47
CA ASN A 274 -14.91 -16.83 13.59
C ASN A 274 -15.84 -16.41 12.45
N TRP A 275 -15.57 -16.97 11.27
CA TRP A 275 -16.27 -16.65 10.02
C TRP A 275 -17.12 -17.85 9.58
N PRO A 276 -18.30 -18.07 10.20
CA PRO A 276 -19.14 -19.24 9.91
C PRO A 276 -19.71 -19.25 8.47
N ARG A 277 -19.62 -18.12 7.76
CA ARG A 277 -20.10 -17.97 6.38
C ARG A 277 -18.97 -17.97 5.35
N LEU A 278 -17.74 -18.25 5.76
CA LEU A 278 -16.58 -18.23 4.86
C LEU A 278 -16.78 -19.21 3.69
N LYS A 279 -16.59 -18.69 2.48
CA LYS A 279 -16.62 -19.43 1.21
C LYS A 279 -15.24 -19.45 0.57
N ARG A 280 -14.52 -18.33 0.64
CA ARG A 280 -13.22 -18.14 -0.01
C ARG A 280 -12.18 -17.67 0.99
N PHE A 281 -11.04 -18.35 1.02
CA PHE A 281 -9.92 -18.00 1.88
C PHE A 281 -8.62 -18.06 1.09
N SER A 282 -7.90 -16.95 1.03
CA SER A 282 -6.57 -16.89 0.39
C SER A 282 -5.55 -16.26 1.32
N ILE A 283 -4.40 -16.91 1.47
CA ILE A 283 -3.23 -16.34 2.17
C ILE A 283 -1.98 -16.55 1.34
N SER A 284 -1.13 -15.53 1.27
CA SER A 284 0.16 -15.58 0.60
C SER A 284 1.28 -14.94 1.42
N ASN A 285 2.47 -15.54 1.40
CA ASN A 285 3.70 -15.06 2.03
C ASN A 285 3.56 -14.83 3.55
N VAL A 286 3.10 -15.85 4.26
CA VAL A 286 2.87 -15.81 5.71
C VAL A 286 3.55 -16.98 6.42
N SER A 287 3.86 -16.79 7.70
CA SER A 287 4.31 -17.84 8.60
C SER A 287 3.31 -18.07 9.73
N LEU A 288 3.19 -19.31 10.22
CA LEU A 288 2.33 -19.65 11.34
C LEU A 288 2.64 -21.01 11.96
N ASP A 289 2.17 -21.21 13.19
CA ASP A 289 2.20 -22.51 13.86
C ASP A 289 1.18 -23.47 13.21
N PRO A 290 1.55 -24.74 12.93
CA PRO A 290 0.64 -25.73 12.35
C PRO A 290 -0.66 -25.89 13.15
N GLY A 291 -0.55 -25.92 14.48
CA GLY A 291 -1.72 -26.08 15.35
C GLY A 291 -2.75 -24.96 15.19
N LYS A 292 -2.31 -23.72 14.92
CA LYS A 292 -3.23 -22.60 14.65
C LYS A 292 -3.93 -22.76 13.31
N LEU A 293 -3.19 -23.21 12.28
CA LEU A 293 -3.76 -23.49 10.96
C LEU A 293 -4.78 -24.64 11.01
N GLU A 294 -4.43 -25.74 11.67
CA GLU A 294 -5.34 -26.87 11.86
C GLU A 294 -6.59 -26.47 12.63
N ASN A 295 -6.44 -25.72 13.73
CA ASN A 295 -7.58 -25.24 14.50
C ASN A 295 -8.49 -24.33 13.68
N PHE A 296 -7.92 -23.48 12.81
CA PHE A 296 -8.69 -22.68 11.87
C PHE A 296 -9.45 -23.57 10.88
N PHE A 297 -8.79 -24.53 10.23
CA PHE A 297 -9.45 -25.45 9.29
C PHE A 297 -10.54 -26.33 9.91
N ARG A 298 -10.41 -26.71 11.18
CA ARG A 298 -11.46 -27.44 11.89
C ARG A 298 -12.76 -26.65 12.01
N LYS A 299 -12.66 -25.32 12.18
CA LYS A 299 -13.81 -24.41 12.30
C LYS A 299 -14.52 -24.14 10.97
N LEU A 300 -13.88 -24.43 9.83
CA LEU A 300 -14.50 -24.23 8.52
C LEU A 300 -15.68 -25.19 8.32
N ASP A 301 -16.78 -24.65 7.82
CA ASP A 301 -17.92 -25.44 7.38
C ASP A 301 -17.65 -26.01 5.99
N GLY A 302 -17.39 -27.31 5.91
CA GLY A 302 -17.00 -27.96 4.67
C GLY A 302 -18.07 -27.95 3.58
N GLY A 303 -19.35 -27.75 3.93
CA GLY A 303 -20.43 -27.66 2.93
C GLY A 303 -20.51 -26.31 2.22
N ARG A 304 -19.77 -25.30 2.70
CA ARG A 304 -19.82 -23.91 2.18
C ARG A 304 -18.52 -23.45 1.55
N MET A 305 -17.40 -24.12 1.84
CA MET A 305 -16.11 -23.71 1.33
C MET A 305 -16.02 -23.97 -0.19
N GLU A 306 -15.87 -22.89 -0.95
CA GLU A 306 -15.71 -22.91 -2.40
C GLU A 306 -14.22 -22.97 -2.78
N GLN A 307 -13.38 -22.21 -2.07
CA GLN A 307 -11.97 -22.06 -2.43
C GLN A 307 -11.07 -21.84 -1.22
N VAL A 308 -9.97 -22.58 -1.18
CA VAL A 308 -8.83 -22.32 -0.29
C VAL A 308 -7.58 -22.18 -1.13
N TYR A 309 -6.89 -21.04 -1.03
CA TYR A 309 -5.64 -20.77 -1.73
C TYR A 309 -4.52 -20.45 -0.74
N LEU A 310 -3.48 -21.27 -0.76
CA LEU A 310 -2.30 -21.12 0.09
C LEU A 310 -1.07 -21.00 -0.82
N ARG A 311 -0.32 -19.90 -0.73
CA ARG A 311 0.91 -19.71 -1.50
C ARG A 311 2.03 -19.21 -0.61
N ASN A 312 3.21 -19.83 -0.70
CA ASN A 312 4.37 -19.45 0.10
C ASN A 312 4.02 -19.29 1.60
N VAL A 313 3.41 -20.35 2.16
CA VAL A 313 3.05 -20.41 3.57
C VAL A 313 4.10 -21.24 4.28
N GLU A 314 4.75 -20.67 5.28
CA GLU A 314 5.76 -21.35 6.09
C GLU A 314 5.15 -21.83 7.41
N LEU A 315 5.33 -23.11 7.71
CA LEU A 315 5.02 -23.65 9.01
C LEU A 315 6.26 -23.53 9.90
N LEU A 316 6.14 -22.83 11.02
CA LEU A 316 7.28 -22.53 11.91
C LEU A 316 7.91 -23.79 12.53
N ASP A 317 7.14 -24.87 12.62
CA ASP A 317 7.56 -26.19 13.05
C ASP A 317 6.65 -27.23 12.37
N GLY A 318 7.03 -28.50 12.33
CA GLY A 318 6.18 -29.59 11.85
C GLY A 318 6.04 -29.69 10.32
N ASN A 319 4.90 -30.22 9.87
CA ASN A 319 4.64 -30.52 8.46
C ASN A 319 3.17 -30.29 8.07
N TRP A 320 2.90 -30.34 6.77
CA TRP A 320 1.60 -30.04 6.18
C TRP A 320 0.55 -31.16 6.28
N ALA A 321 0.91 -32.38 6.71
CA ALA A 321 0.03 -33.55 6.58
C ALA A 321 -1.32 -33.35 7.30
N GLY A 322 -1.30 -32.92 8.56
CA GLY A 322 -2.51 -32.70 9.36
C GLY A 322 -3.42 -31.60 8.79
N ALA A 323 -2.83 -30.48 8.37
CA ALA A 323 -3.57 -29.37 7.76
C ALA A 323 -4.21 -29.76 6.42
N LEU A 324 -3.49 -30.50 5.56
CA LEU A 324 -4.02 -30.96 4.27
C LEU A 324 -5.11 -32.02 4.44
N ASP A 325 -4.99 -32.92 5.43
CA ASP A 325 -6.03 -33.91 5.73
C ASP A 325 -7.32 -33.27 6.23
N LEU A 326 -7.22 -32.17 6.99
CA LEU A 326 -8.38 -31.36 7.37
C LEU A 326 -9.00 -30.67 6.15
N LEU A 327 -8.21 -30.04 5.30
CA LEU A 327 -8.70 -29.38 4.09
C LEU A 327 -9.42 -30.35 3.14
N ARG A 328 -8.87 -31.55 2.92
CA ARG A 328 -9.53 -32.57 2.08
C ARG A 328 -10.94 -32.91 2.58
N LYS A 329 -11.17 -32.90 3.89
CA LYS A 329 -12.50 -33.14 4.48
C LYS A 329 -13.45 -31.93 4.38
N ARG A 330 -12.93 -30.75 4.04
CA ARG A 330 -13.66 -29.48 4.05
C ARG A 330 -13.85 -28.87 2.65
N VAL A 331 -13.02 -29.20 1.69
CA VAL A 331 -13.05 -28.63 0.33
C VAL A 331 -13.35 -29.71 -0.72
N ALA A 332 -13.53 -30.98 -0.30
CA ALA A 332 -13.97 -32.04 -1.20
C ALA A 332 -15.44 -31.82 -1.61
N LEU A 333 -15.61 -31.48 -2.89
CA LEU A 333 -16.76 -31.89 -3.69
C LEU A 333 -16.71 -33.40 -3.93
#